data_AF-A0A1J3HX66-F1
#
_entry.id   AF-A0A1J3HX66-F1
#
_cell.length_a   1.000
_cell.length_b   1.000
_cell.length_c   1.000
_cell.angle_alpha   90.00
_cell.angle_beta   90.00
_cell.angle_gamma   90.00
#
_symmetry.space_group_name_H-M   'P 1'
#
loop_
_entity.id
_entity.type
_entity.pdbx_description
1 polymer ?
#
loop_
_entity_poly.entity_id
_entity_poly.type
_entity_poly.pdbx_seq_one_letter_code
_entity_poly.pdbx_strand_id
1 'polypeptide(L)'
;VGTGFSYSKTPLADKISDTCEVKMVHEFLQKWLSKHPQFYSNPFYVAGDSYSGMIVPPLVQEISKGNYLCCKPLINLQGYILGNPITDTEFEYNYHIPFAHGMALISDELYKSMKRICKGNYGNVESHNTECLKLIEN
;
A
#
# COMPACT_ATOMS: atom_id res chain seq x y z
N VAL A 1 -5.34 11.58 -7.15
CA VAL A 1 -6.33 12.18 -8.11
C VAL A 1 -6.12 11.61 -9.51
N GLY A 2 -7.19 11.30 -10.25
CA GLY A 2 -7.14 10.62 -11.56
C GLY A 2 -7.87 9.27 -11.61
N THR A 3 -8.36 8.79 -10.46
CA THR A 3 -9.09 7.52 -10.34
C THR A 3 -10.60 7.76 -10.30
N GLY A 4 -11.35 7.02 -11.12
CA GLY A 4 -12.82 7.11 -11.18
C GLY A 4 -13.29 8.52 -11.55
N PHE A 5 -14.06 9.15 -10.65
CA PHE A 5 -14.57 10.52 -10.86
C PHE A 5 -13.67 11.62 -10.26
N SER A 6 -12.57 11.28 -9.58
CA SER A 6 -11.66 12.28 -9.01
C SER A 6 -10.76 12.87 -10.10
N TYR A 7 -10.86 14.17 -10.36
CA TYR A 7 -10.12 14.86 -11.43
C TYR A 7 -9.42 16.13 -10.93
N SER A 8 -8.41 16.57 -11.68
CA SER A 8 -7.71 17.84 -11.47
C SER A 8 -8.07 18.83 -12.58
N LYS A 9 -8.20 20.11 -12.24
CA LYS A 9 -8.37 21.19 -13.24
C LYS A 9 -7.04 21.73 -13.76
N THR A 10 -5.96 21.53 -13.00
CA THR A 10 -4.59 21.79 -13.45
C THR A 10 -4.01 20.52 -14.04
N PRO A 11 -3.08 20.62 -15.01
CA PRO A 11 -2.28 19.47 -15.42
C PRO A 11 -1.72 18.79 -14.18
N LEU A 12 -1.86 17.47 -14.08
CA LEU A 12 -1.22 16.71 -13.01
C LEU A 12 0.28 17.01 -13.13
N ALA A 13 0.84 17.73 -12.16
CA ALA A 13 2.28 17.85 -12.07
C ALA A 13 2.85 16.44 -11.94
N ASP A 14 3.96 16.14 -12.61
CA ASP A 14 4.57 14.81 -12.80
C ASP A 14 5.03 14.10 -11.49
N LYS A 15 4.53 14.50 -10.32
CA LYS A 15 4.91 13.93 -9.03
C LYS A 15 3.69 13.37 -8.30
N ILE A 16 3.11 12.32 -8.88
CA ILE A 16 2.28 11.38 -8.14
C ILE A 16 3.21 10.60 -7.20
N SER A 17 2.95 10.65 -5.90
CA SER A 17 3.69 9.89 -4.90
C SER A 17 2.80 9.55 -3.71
N ASP A 18 3.14 8.50 -2.97
CA ASP A 18 2.39 8.08 -1.78
C ASP A 18 2.28 9.22 -0.76
N THR A 19 3.37 9.96 -0.54
CA THR A 19 3.38 11.13 0.33
C THR A 19 2.43 12.24 -0.15
N CYS A 20 2.29 12.42 -1.46
CA CYS A 20 1.34 13.38 -2.02
C CYS A 20 -0.10 12.90 -1.77
N GLU A 21 -0.39 11.63 -2.08
CA GLU A 21 -1.72 11.04 -1.89
C GLU A 21 -2.15 11.11 -0.42
N VAL A 22 -1.26 10.75 0.52
CA VAL A 22 -1.50 10.87 1.97
C VAL A 22 -1.92 12.29 2.37
N LYS A 23 -1.20 13.31 1.89
CA LYS A 23 -1.52 14.71 2.19
C LYS A 23 -2.86 15.13 1.59
N MET A 24 -3.13 14.72 0.35
CA MET A 24 -4.39 15.04 -0.32
C MET A 24 -5.59 14.38 0.37
N VAL A 25 -5.44 13.13 0.81
CA VAL A 25 -6.49 12.42 1.56
C VAL A 25 -6.71 13.08 2.93
N HIS A 26 -5.64 13.45 3.65
CA HIS A 26 -5.76 14.18 4.90
C HIS A 26 -6.47 15.54 4.73
N GLU A 27 -6.11 16.31 3.71
CA GLU A 27 -6.77 17.57 3.38
C GLU A 27 -8.26 17.36 3.03
N PHE A 28 -8.57 16.31 2.25
CA PHE A 28 -9.94 15.93 1.96
C PHE A 28 -10.72 15.63 3.24
N LEU A 29 -10.17 14.83 4.16
CA LEU A 29 -10.84 14.48 5.42
C LEU A 29 -11.13 15.72 6.27
N GLN A 30 -10.18 16.64 6.39
CA GLN A 30 -10.37 17.91 7.12
C GLN A 30 -11.50 18.75 6.49
N LYS A 31 -11.48 18.92 5.17
CA LYS A 31 -12.52 19.67 4.45
C LYS A 31 -13.89 18.98 4.53
N TRP A 32 -13.92 17.66 4.41
CA TRP A 32 -15.15 16.88 4.49
C TRP A 32 -15.76 16.98 5.88
N LEU A 33 -14.99 16.76 6.93
CA LEU A 33 -15.47 16.90 8.31
C LEU A 33 -15.92 18.33 8.60
N SER A 34 -15.20 19.35 8.12
CA SER A 34 -15.60 20.75 8.29
C SER A 34 -17.00 21.05 7.73
N LYS A 35 -17.39 20.35 6.65
CA LYS A 35 -18.72 20.46 6.04
C LYS A 35 -19.76 19.52 6.66
N HIS A 36 -19.33 18.54 7.43
CA HIS A 36 -20.20 17.54 8.05
C HIS A 36 -19.91 17.42 9.56
N PRO A 37 -20.13 18.51 10.33
CA PRO A 37 -19.76 18.59 11.75
C PRO A 37 -20.47 17.57 12.64
N GLN A 38 -21.61 17.00 12.19
CA GLN A 38 -22.33 15.95 12.90
C GLN A 38 -21.50 14.68 13.11
N PHE A 39 -20.39 14.49 12.38
CA PHE A 39 -19.51 13.33 12.51
C PHE A 39 -18.28 13.59 13.39
N TYR A 40 -18.08 14.79 13.95
CA TYR A 40 -16.86 15.13 14.71
C TYR A 40 -16.56 14.20 15.88
N SER A 41 -17.59 13.78 16.61
CA SER A 41 -17.43 12.89 17.77
C SER A 41 -17.31 11.41 17.38
N ASN A 42 -17.61 11.06 16.13
CA ASN A 42 -17.69 9.65 15.74
C ASN A 42 -16.30 9.01 15.80
N PRO A 43 -16.19 7.79 16.36
CA PRO A 43 -15.01 6.97 16.21
C PRO A 43 -14.61 6.85 14.73
N PHE A 44 -13.38 7.23 14.41
CA PHE A 44 -12.88 7.20 13.05
C PHE A 44 -11.84 6.09 12.89
N TYR A 45 -12.06 5.24 11.89
CA TYR A 45 -11.15 4.17 11.50
C TYR A 45 -10.77 4.35 10.03
N VAL A 46 -9.50 4.11 9.70
CA VAL A 46 -9.05 4.05 8.31
C VAL A 46 -8.93 2.59 7.91
N ALA A 47 -9.61 2.18 6.84
CA ALA A 47 -9.47 0.83 6.31
C ALA A 47 -8.98 0.90 4.86
N GLY A 48 -8.19 -0.08 4.45
CA GLY A 48 -7.73 -0.20 3.08
C GLY A 48 -7.33 -1.63 2.73
N ASP A 49 -7.21 -1.90 1.44
CA ASP A 49 -6.85 -3.21 0.89
C ASP A 49 -5.70 -3.07 -0.13
N SER A 50 -4.92 -4.14 -0.32
CA SER A 50 -3.85 -4.23 -1.31
C SER A 50 -2.82 -3.09 -1.17
N TYR A 51 -2.60 -2.29 -2.22
CA TYR A 51 -1.65 -1.17 -2.22
C TYR A 51 -1.95 -0.11 -1.15
N SER A 52 -3.16 -0.10 -0.59
CA SER A 52 -3.51 0.77 0.53
C SER A 52 -2.65 0.52 1.76
N GLY A 53 -1.96 -0.62 1.87
CA GLY A 53 -0.93 -0.84 2.89
C GLY A 53 0.22 0.18 2.85
N MET A 54 0.50 0.78 1.69
CA MET A 54 1.47 1.88 1.54
C MET A 54 0.90 3.26 1.88
N ILE A 55 -0.44 3.39 1.96
CA ILE A 55 -1.14 4.68 2.10
C ILE A 55 -1.77 4.85 3.49
N VAL A 56 -2.43 3.81 4.01
CA VAL A 56 -3.21 3.86 5.24
C VAL A 56 -2.33 4.11 6.48
N PRO A 57 -1.22 3.37 6.72
CA PRO A 57 -0.35 3.65 7.86
C PRO A 57 0.22 5.09 7.87
N PRO A 58 0.79 5.63 6.77
CA PRO A 58 1.26 7.01 6.78
C PRO A 58 0.12 8.03 6.87
N LEU A 59 -1.08 7.74 6.33
CA LEU A 59 -2.25 8.59 6.53
C LEU A 59 -2.69 8.66 8.00
N VAL A 60 -2.75 7.52 8.69
CA VAL A 60 -3.05 7.46 10.13
C VAL A 60 -2.01 8.24 10.92
N GLN A 61 -0.73 8.13 10.56
CA GLN A 61 0.33 8.92 11.17
C GLN A 61 0.14 10.43 10.91
N GLU A 62 -0.21 10.82 9.69
CA GLU A 62 -0.45 12.21 9.30
C GLU A 62 -1.64 12.81 10.07
N ILE A 63 -2.74 12.06 10.20
CA ILE A 63 -3.90 12.45 11.03
C ILE A 63 -3.48 12.62 12.49
N SER A 64 -2.73 11.66 13.05
CA SER A 64 -2.28 11.72 14.44
C SER A 64 -1.40 12.95 14.70
N LYS A 65 -0.48 13.27 13.78
CA LYS A 65 0.35 14.49 13.86
C LYS A 65 -0.49 15.75 13.72
N GLY A 66 -1.43 15.80 12.78
CA GLY A 66 -2.35 16.92 12.58
C GLY A 66 -3.20 17.21 13.82
N ASN A 67 -3.73 16.17 14.47
CA ASN A 67 -4.47 16.28 15.72
C ASN A 67 -3.62 16.87 16.85
N TYR A 68 -2.33 16.50 16.94
CA TYR A 68 -1.41 17.02 17.97
C TYR A 68 -1.04 18.49 17.74
N LEU A 69 -0.85 18.91 16.49
CA LEU A 69 -0.32 20.25 16.15
C LEU A 69 -1.36 21.39 16.08
N CYS A 70 -2.66 21.10 16.22
CA CYS A 70 -3.82 22.03 16.13
C CYS A 70 -4.58 22.07 14.78
N CYS A 71 -4.42 21.12 13.86
CA CYS A 71 -5.30 21.07 12.70
C CYS A 71 -6.76 20.79 13.16
N LYS A 72 -7.67 21.72 12.87
CA LYS A 72 -9.11 21.55 13.09
C LYS A 72 -9.80 21.26 11.76
N PRO A 73 -10.87 20.44 11.76
CA PRO A 73 -11.43 19.72 12.90
C PRO A 73 -10.56 18.55 13.35
N LEU A 74 -10.60 18.23 14.65
CA LEU A 74 -9.92 17.04 15.17
C LEU A 74 -10.63 15.80 14.62
N ILE A 75 -9.86 14.82 14.19
CA ILE A 75 -10.37 13.52 13.76
C ILE A 75 -10.28 12.58 14.95
N ASN A 76 -11.40 12.02 15.41
CA ASN A 76 -11.45 11.09 16.54
C ASN A 76 -10.92 9.69 16.14
N LEU A 77 -9.64 9.64 15.75
CA LEU A 77 -8.94 8.46 15.23
C LEU A 77 -8.80 7.39 16.32
N GLN A 78 -9.34 6.20 16.05
CA GLN A 78 -9.30 5.05 16.95
C GLN A 78 -8.37 3.93 16.46
N GLY A 79 -8.11 3.85 15.17
CA GLY A 79 -7.24 2.82 14.62
C GLY A 79 -7.37 2.67 13.10
N TYR A 80 -6.79 1.60 12.58
CA TYR A 80 -6.85 1.28 11.16
C TYR A 80 -6.86 -0.23 10.92
N ILE A 81 -7.35 -0.63 9.76
CA ILE A 81 -7.50 -2.02 9.33
C ILE A 81 -6.90 -2.17 7.94
N LEU A 82 -6.15 -3.24 7.72
CA LEU A 82 -5.56 -3.56 6.43
C LEU A 82 -6.04 -4.93 5.97
N GLY A 83 -6.69 -5.00 4.81
CA GLY A 83 -6.91 -6.23 4.05
C GLY A 83 -5.74 -6.48 3.12
N ASN A 84 -5.24 -7.71 3.08
CA ASN A 84 -4.16 -8.17 2.19
C ASN A 84 -3.14 -7.08 1.76
N PRO A 85 -2.53 -6.36 2.71
CA PRO A 85 -1.79 -5.15 2.38
C PRO A 85 -0.41 -5.45 1.82
N ILE A 86 0.07 -4.59 0.94
CA ILE A 86 1.52 -4.46 0.72
C ILE A 86 2.12 -3.73 1.92
N THR A 87 3.13 -4.31 2.54
CA THR A 87 3.81 -3.80 3.74
C THR A 87 5.33 -3.84 3.62
N ASP A 88 5.87 -4.90 3.03
CA ASP A 88 7.29 -5.10 2.80
C ASP A 88 7.43 -5.85 1.47
N THR A 89 7.70 -5.09 0.41
CA THR A 89 7.73 -5.63 -0.94
C THR A 89 8.80 -6.71 -1.09
N GLU A 90 9.97 -6.56 -0.46
CA GLU A 90 11.05 -7.54 -0.55
C GLU A 90 10.62 -8.87 0.07
N PHE A 91 10.04 -8.83 1.28
CA PHE A 91 9.54 -10.01 1.95
C PHE A 91 8.38 -10.66 1.17
N GLU A 92 7.41 -9.86 0.74
CA GLU A 92 6.19 -10.35 0.09
C GLU A 92 6.48 -11.00 -1.26
N TYR A 93 7.28 -10.36 -2.12
CA TYR A 93 7.65 -10.93 -3.42
C TYR A 93 8.41 -12.25 -3.25
N ASN A 94 9.27 -12.35 -2.22
CA ASN A 94 9.97 -13.59 -1.94
C ASN A 94 9.05 -14.71 -1.44
N TYR A 95 7.90 -14.36 -0.87
CA TYR A 95 6.93 -15.33 -0.37
C TYR A 95 5.97 -15.86 -1.45
N HIS A 96 5.85 -15.17 -2.60
CA HIS A 96 4.98 -15.60 -3.70
C HIS A 96 5.28 -17.02 -4.20
N ILE A 97 6.57 -17.36 -4.38
CA ILE A 97 6.98 -18.67 -4.90
C ILE A 97 6.71 -19.81 -3.89
N PRO A 98 7.12 -19.69 -2.60
CA PRO A 98 6.69 -20.63 -1.56
C PRO A 98 5.17 -20.76 -1.42
N PHE A 99 4.42 -19.66 -1.50
CA PHE A 99 2.96 -19.68 -1.42
C PHE A 99 2.34 -20.45 -2.61
N ALA A 100 2.77 -20.16 -3.83
CA ALA A 100 2.31 -20.86 -5.03
C ALA A 100 2.57 -22.36 -4.95
N HIS A 101 3.74 -22.77 -4.43
CA HIS A 101 4.06 -24.18 -4.21
C HIS A 101 3.17 -24.81 -3.13
N GLY A 102 3.00 -24.15 -1.99
CA GLY A 102 2.16 -24.63 -0.89
C GLY A 102 0.68 -24.78 -1.27
N MET A 103 0.22 -24.00 -2.25
CA MET A 103 -1.13 -24.05 -2.82
C MET A 103 -1.25 -24.97 -4.05
N ALA A 104 -0.19 -25.72 -4.39
CA ALA A 104 -0.10 -26.61 -5.55
C ALA A 104 -0.35 -25.92 -6.91
N LEU A 105 -0.05 -24.62 -7.01
CA LEU A 105 -0.13 -23.86 -8.26
C LEU A 105 1.10 -24.09 -9.17
N ILE A 106 2.23 -24.50 -8.58
CA ILE A 106 3.45 -24.87 -9.30
C ILE A 106 3.92 -26.27 -8.88
N SER A 107 4.58 -26.98 -9.80
CA SER A 107 5.07 -28.34 -9.55
C SER A 107 6.25 -28.36 -8.60
N ASP A 108 6.46 -29.49 -7.92
CA ASP A 108 7.65 -29.74 -7.10
C ASP A 108 8.96 -29.55 -7.90
N GLU A 109 8.97 -29.95 -9.17
CA GLU A 109 10.12 -29.81 -10.05
C GLU A 109 10.44 -28.33 -10.29
N LEU A 110 9.41 -27.54 -10.64
CA LEU A 110 9.57 -26.10 -10.86
C LEU A 110 10.03 -25.40 -9.58
N TYR A 111 9.38 -25.67 -8.44
CA TYR A 111 9.75 -25.08 -7.15
C TYR A 111 11.21 -25.41 -6.74
N LYS A 112 11.63 -26.67 -6.87
CA LYS A 112 13.02 -27.08 -6.58
C LYS A 112 14.02 -26.40 -7.52
N SER A 113 13.67 -26.25 -8.80
CA SER A 113 14.50 -25.55 -9.78
C SER A 113 14.65 -24.08 -9.43
N MET A 114 13.55 -23.38 -9.16
CA MET A 114 13.53 -21.97 -8.74
C MET A 114 14.33 -21.77 -7.45
N LYS A 115 14.12 -22.60 -6.43
CA LYS A 115 14.85 -22.49 -5.15
C LYS A 115 16.36 -22.62 -5.34
N ARG A 116 16.82 -23.51 -6.23
CA ARG A 116 18.23 -23.72 -6.54
C ARG A 116 18.84 -22.56 -7.34
N ILE A 117 18.16 -22.10 -8.39
CA ILE A 117 18.67 -21.11 -9.35
C ILE A 117 18.58 -19.69 -8.76
N CYS A 118 17.47 -19.36 -8.11
CA CYS A 118 17.21 -18.05 -7.52
C CYS A 118 17.74 -17.91 -6.09
N LYS A 119 18.25 -19.00 -5.48
CA LYS A 119 18.81 -19.02 -4.11
C LYS A 119 17.90 -18.43 -3.04
N GLY A 120 16.58 -18.54 -3.24
CA GLY A 120 15.58 -18.00 -2.31
C GLY A 120 15.27 -16.50 -2.46
N ASN A 121 15.88 -15.80 -3.42
CA ASN A 121 15.55 -14.42 -3.77
C ASN A 121 14.82 -14.37 -5.12
N TYR A 122 13.53 -14.11 -5.06
CA TYR A 122 12.60 -14.01 -6.19
C TYR A 122 12.11 -12.57 -6.42
N GLY A 123 12.17 -11.71 -5.40
CA GLY A 123 11.68 -10.32 -5.48
C GLY A 123 12.71 -9.31 -5.98
N ASN A 124 13.98 -9.50 -5.66
CA ASN A 124 15.08 -8.59 -6.03
C ASN A 124 16.21 -9.38 -6.70
N VAL A 125 15.87 -10.01 -7.81
CA VAL A 125 16.77 -10.92 -8.53
C VAL A 125 17.88 -10.11 -9.19
N GLU A 126 19.13 -10.53 -8.99
CA GLU A 126 20.29 -9.89 -9.60
C GLU A 126 20.15 -9.94 -11.14
N SER A 127 20.36 -8.79 -11.81
CA SER A 127 20.13 -8.66 -13.25
C SER A 127 20.93 -9.61 -14.13
N HIS A 128 22.06 -10.12 -13.62
CA HIS A 128 22.91 -11.09 -14.32
C HIS A 128 22.45 -12.55 -14.14
N ASN A 129 21.56 -12.84 -13.18
CA ASN A 129 20.94 -14.15 -13.01
C ASN A 129 19.77 -14.33 -13.99
N THR A 130 20.11 -14.34 -15.28
CA THR A 130 19.15 -14.44 -16.39
C THR A 130 18.33 -15.73 -16.37
N GLU A 131 18.86 -16.80 -15.79
CA GLU A 131 18.14 -18.07 -15.62
C GLU A 131 17.01 -17.94 -14.59
N CYS A 132 17.27 -17.27 -13.46
CA CYS A 132 16.23 -17.00 -12.46
C CYS A 132 15.15 -16.06 -13.00
N LEU A 133 15.54 -14.98 -13.70
CA LEU A 133 14.57 -14.03 -14.29
C LEU A 133 13.59 -14.74 -15.24
N LYS A 134 14.09 -15.63 -16.11
CA LYS A 134 13.25 -16.45 -17.01
C LYS A 134 12.28 -17.37 -16.27
N LEU A 135 12.62 -17.83 -15.07
CA LEU A 135 11.74 -18.69 -14.27
C LEU A 135 10.66 -17.90 -13.53
N ILE A 136 10.90 -16.61 -13.26
CA ILE A 136 9.95 -15.73 -12.56
C ILE A 136 8.99 -15.06 -13.56
N GLU A 137 9.44 -14.82 -14.80
CA GLU A 137 8.63 -14.21 -15.87
C GLU A 137 7.66 -15.18 -16.58
N ASN A 138 7.86 -16.50 -16.44
CA ASN A 138 6.99 -17.54 -17.02
C ASN A 138 5.87 -17.95 -16.07
#